data_AF-A0A7J9WNA4-F1
#
_entry.id   AF-A0A7J9WNA4-F1
#
_cell.length_a   1.000
_cell.length_b   1.000
_cell.length_c   1.000
_cell.angle_alpha   90.00
_cell.angle_beta   90.00
_cell.angle_gamma   90.00
#
_symmetry.space_group_name_H-M   'P 1'
#
loop_
_entity.id
_entity.type
_entity.pdbx_description
1 polymer ?
#
loop_
_entity_poly.entity_id
_entity_poly.type
_entity_poly.pdbx_seq_one_letter_code
_entity_poly.pdbx_strand_id
1 'polypeptide(L)'
;ASKPHRIQGCLVEESEIEKVVGFCTRQRTADYTTGVVREGSEALAADVTGDDASDEDLTRAAMELVVRSGLGSTSMLQRKLKVGFARAGRIMDELETRGVVGPSQGSKARAVLMSVEELEEQLGETPGGFA
;
A
#
# COMPACT_ATOMS: atom_id res chain seq x y z
N ALA A 1 14.89 -21.83 38.98
CA ALA A 1 15.48 -21.15 37.80
C ALA A 1 16.11 -22.20 36.89
N SER A 2 15.74 -22.25 35.61
CA SER A 2 16.27 -23.24 34.66
C SER A 2 17.70 -22.88 34.26
N LYS A 3 18.63 -23.84 34.34
CA LYS A 3 20.04 -23.67 33.97
C LYS A 3 20.14 -23.68 32.43
N PRO A 4 20.78 -22.67 31.79
CA PRO A 4 20.92 -22.67 30.34
C PRO A 4 21.77 -23.86 29.87
N HIS A 5 21.32 -24.55 28.82
CA HIS A 5 22.02 -25.67 28.19
C HIS A 5 22.70 -25.16 26.91
N ARG A 6 23.98 -25.49 26.71
CA ARG A 6 24.74 -25.06 25.54
C ARG A 6 24.51 -26.04 24.39
N ILE A 7 24.08 -25.53 23.24
CA ILE A 7 23.84 -26.32 22.02
C ILE A 7 25.07 -26.18 21.12
N GLN A 8 25.52 -27.30 20.53
CA GLN A 8 26.55 -27.31 19.50
C GLN A 8 25.88 -27.19 18.12
N GLY A 9 26.24 -26.16 17.35
CA GLY A 9 25.79 -25.99 15.97
C GLY A 9 26.69 -26.72 14.98
N CYS A 10 26.17 -27.01 13.79
CA CYS A 10 26.96 -27.50 12.66
C CYS A 10 27.67 -26.31 11.99
N LEU A 11 28.99 -26.40 11.79
CA LEU A 11 29.67 -25.49 10.88
C LEU A 11 29.38 -25.96 9.45
N VAL A 12 28.82 -25.09 8.63
CA VAL A 12 28.59 -25.35 7.21
C VAL A 12 29.38 -24.32 6.43
N GLU A 13 30.17 -24.77 5.48
CA GLU A 13 30.93 -23.87 4.61
C GLU A 13 30.05 -23.37 3.46
N GLU A 14 30.36 -22.17 2.96
CA GLU A 14 29.63 -21.54 1.86
C GLU A 14 29.57 -22.44 0.60
N SER A 15 30.66 -23.17 0.34
CA SER A 15 30.75 -24.12 -0.78
C SER A 15 29.75 -25.29 -0.67
N GLU A 16 29.35 -25.68 0.54
CA GLU A 16 28.36 -26.74 0.76
C GLU A 16 26.94 -26.21 0.51
N ILE A 17 26.67 -24.97 0.94
CA ILE A 17 25.40 -24.28 0.71
C ILE A 17 25.15 -24.14 -0.79
N GLU A 18 26.13 -23.63 -1.54
CA GLU A 18 26.02 -23.44 -3.00
C GLU A 18 25.72 -24.74 -3.74
N LYS A 19 26.36 -25.86 -3.35
CA LYS A 19 26.12 -27.18 -3.96
C LYS A 19 24.67 -27.63 -3.77
N VAL A 20 24.12 -27.44 -2.57
CA VAL A 20 22.73 -27.82 -2.25
C VAL A 20 21.74 -26.91 -2.99
N VAL A 21 21.94 -25.60 -2.95
CA VAL A 21 21.10 -24.63 -3.67
C VAL A 21 21.11 -24.94 -5.16
N GLY A 22 22.29 -25.15 -5.76
CA GLY A 22 22.43 -25.48 -7.17
C GLY A 22 21.72 -26.79 -7.55
N PHE A 23 21.77 -27.81 -6.68
CA PHE A 23 21.02 -29.05 -6.89
C PHE A 23 19.50 -28.82 -6.90
N CYS A 24 18.97 -28.03 -5.96
CA CYS A 24 17.55 -27.70 -5.89
C CYS A 24 17.08 -26.87 -7.09
N THR A 25 17.83 -25.83 -7.48
CA THR A 25 17.46 -24.93 -8.59
C THR A 25 17.43 -25.64 -9.94
N ARG A 26 18.22 -26.71 -10.13
CA ARG A 26 18.18 -27.52 -11.38
C ARG A 26 16.92 -28.37 -11.52
N GLN A 27 16.22 -28.68 -10.43
CA GLN A 27 15.06 -29.57 -10.46
C GLN A 27 13.78 -28.84 -10.89
N ARG A 28 13.70 -27.53 -10.67
CA ARG A 28 12.54 -26.71 -11.06
C ARG A 28 12.94 -25.25 -11.20
N THR A 29 12.43 -24.60 -12.23
CA THR A 29 12.50 -23.13 -12.34
C THR A 29 11.69 -22.50 -11.22
N ALA A 30 12.24 -21.48 -10.57
CA ALA A 30 11.58 -20.81 -9.46
C ALA A 30 10.28 -20.13 -9.94
N ASP A 31 9.19 -20.48 -9.27
CA ASP A 31 7.88 -19.86 -9.45
C ASP A 31 7.79 -18.71 -8.44
N TYR A 32 8.26 -17.54 -8.88
CA TYR A 32 8.25 -16.35 -8.05
C TYR A 32 6.85 -15.74 -8.05
N THR A 33 6.12 -15.95 -6.96
CA THR A 33 4.92 -15.17 -6.71
C THR A 33 5.32 -13.72 -6.46
N THR A 34 4.92 -12.81 -7.35
CA THR A 34 5.20 -11.35 -7.39
C THR A 34 4.64 -10.54 -6.21
N GLY A 35 4.40 -11.17 -5.06
CA GLY A 35 3.96 -10.52 -3.82
C GLY A 35 4.62 -11.07 -2.54
N VAL A 36 5.62 -11.95 -2.66
CA VAL A 36 6.19 -12.70 -1.52
C VAL A 36 7.62 -12.29 -1.17
N VAL A 37 8.23 -11.37 -1.93
CA VAL A 37 9.41 -10.62 -1.43
C VAL A 37 8.91 -9.58 -0.44
N ARG A 38 8.52 -10.06 0.74
CA ARG A 38 8.38 -9.25 1.95
C ARG A 38 9.79 -8.98 2.47
N GLU A 39 10.43 -7.93 1.97
CA GLU A 39 11.36 -7.21 2.84
C GLU A 39 10.49 -6.47 3.86
N GLY A 40 10.47 -6.97 5.10
CA GLY A 40 9.96 -6.26 6.27
C GLY A 40 8.58 -5.61 6.16
N SER A 41 7.51 -6.37 6.47
CA SER A 41 6.28 -5.82 7.04
C SER A 41 5.64 -4.59 6.37
N GLU A 42 5.29 -4.58 5.08
CA GLU A 42 4.53 -3.43 4.54
C GLU A 42 3.67 -3.66 3.27
N ALA A 43 3.30 -4.90 2.96
CA ALA A 43 2.58 -5.23 1.72
C ALA A 43 1.05 -4.95 1.71
N LEU A 44 0.58 -3.90 2.41
CA LEU A 44 -0.79 -3.40 2.24
C LEU A 44 -0.88 -1.87 2.15
N ALA A 45 0.26 -1.18 1.98
CA ALA A 45 0.32 0.29 1.90
C ALA A 45 1.34 0.81 0.87
N ALA A 46 1.94 -0.07 0.06
CA ALA A 46 3.16 0.23 -0.70
C ALA A 46 2.94 0.27 -2.21
N ASP A 47 1.92 0.99 -2.68
CA ASP A 47 1.98 1.59 -4.02
C ASP A 47 1.93 3.13 -3.95
N VAL A 48 2.10 3.70 -2.74
CA VAL A 48 1.93 5.14 -2.49
C VAL A 48 2.92 5.68 -1.45
N THR A 49 4.09 5.08 -1.34
CA THR A 49 5.10 5.52 -0.36
C THR A 49 6.45 5.76 -1.02
N GLY A 50 6.67 7.01 -1.38
CA GLY A 50 7.95 7.55 -1.82
C GLY A 50 7.73 9.00 -2.24
N ASP A 51 8.66 9.88 -1.91
CA ASP A 51 8.63 11.30 -2.33
C ASP A 51 8.64 11.47 -3.86
N ASP A 52 8.83 10.37 -4.60
CA ASP A 52 8.77 10.23 -6.05
C ASP A 52 7.39 9.86 -6.61
N ALA A 53 6.40 9.56 -5.76
CA ALA A 53 5.03 9.38 -6.22
C ALA A 53 4.49 10.71 -6.72
N SER A 54 3.96 10.73 -7.95
CA SER A 54 3.37 11.95 -8.49
C SER A 54 2.22 12.41 -7.59
N ASP A 55 2.03 13.73 -7.48
CA ASP A 55 0.90 14.26 -6.71
C ASP A 55 -0.45 13.69 -7.27
N GLU A 56 -0.50 13.29 -8.55
CA GLU A 56 -1.65 12.62 -9.18
C GLU A 56 -1.91 11.21 -8.64
N ASP A 57 -0.86 10.39 -8.46
CA ASP A 57 -0.99 9.02 -7.94
C ASP A 57 -1.42 9.04 -6.46
N LEU A 58 -0.87 9.98 -5.69
CA LEU A 58 -1.25 10.22 -4.31
C LEU A 58 -2.73 10.63 -4.21
N THR A 59 -3.19 11.50 -5.09
CA THR A 59 -4.59 11.93 -5.14
C THR A 59 -5.52 10.78 -5.54
N ARG A 60 -5.12 9.92 -6.48
CA ARG A 60 -5.88 8.72 -6.86
C ARG A 60 -6.05 7.76 -5.68
N ALA A 61 -4.97 7.44 -4.99
CA ALA A 61 -5.02 6.57 -3.82
C ALA A 61 -5.82 7.18 -2.66
N ALA A 62 -5.72 8.50 -2.46
CA ALA A 62 -6.51 9.21 -1.46
C ALA A 62 -8.00 9.15 -1.77
N MET A 63 -8.38 9.30 -3.05
CA MET A 63 -9.75 9.21 -3.51
C MET A 63 -10.35 7.84 -3.18
N GLU A 64 -9.66 6.77 -3.57
CA GLU A 64 -10.09 5.40 -3.29
C GLU A 64 -10.25 5.15 -1.79
N LEU A 65 -9.27 5.59 -1.00
CA LEU A 65 -9.29 5.41 0.44
C LEU A 65 -10.42 6.19 1.11
N VAL A 66 -10.68 7.43 0.70
CA VAL A 66 -11.74 8.28 1.27
C VAL A 66 -13.12 7.73 0.94
N VAL A 67 -13.35 7.32 -0.32
CA VAL A 67 -14.64 6.76 -0.75
C VAL A 67 -14.91 5.43 -0.06
N ARG A 68 -13.95 4.49 -0.05
CA ARG A 68 -14.11 3.17 0.58
C ARG A 68 -14.24 3.26 2.11
N SER A 69 -13.56 4.20 2.75
CA SER A 69 -13.63 4.37 4.21
C SER A 69 -14.81 5.23 4.68
N GLY A 70 -15.39 6.05 3.79
CA GLY A 70 -16.40 7.05 4.13
C GLY A 70 -15.88 8.18 5.04
N LEU A 71 -14.56 8.31 5.22
CA LEU A 71 -13.95 9.25 6.18
C LEU A 71 -12.97 10.21 5.49
N GLY A 72 -13.41 11.43 5.17
CA GLY A 72 -12.56 12.47 4.56
C GLY A 72 -11.79 13.33 5.58
N SER A 73 -10.75 12.80 6.23
CA SER A 73 -9.91 13.59 7.17
C SER A 73 -8.44 13.65 6.78
N THR A 74 -7.82 14.83 6.94
CA THR A 74 -6.39 15.05 6.66
C THR A 74 -5.49 14.13 7.47
N SER A 75 -5.77 13.95 8.77
CA SER A 75 -5.00 13.05 9.65
C SER A 75 -5.12 11.56 9.29
N MET A 76 -6.19 11.16 8.61
CA MET A 76 -6.31 9.81 8.07
C MET A 76 -5.35 9.64 6.87
N LEU A 77 -5.37 10.59 5.92
CA LEU A 77 -4.47 10.57 4.76
C LEU A 77 -3.00 10.62 5.16
N GLN A 78 -2.63 11.44 6.14
CA GLN A 78 -1.26 11.50 6.67
C GLN A 78 -0.75 10.13 7.14
N ARG A 79 -1.59 9.38 7.88
CA ARG A 79 -1.21 8.08 8.44
C ARG A 79 -1.23 6.97 7.40
N LYS A 80 -2.19 7.01 6.47
CA LYS A 80 -2.43 5.94 5.50
C LYS A 80 -1.53 6.03 4.27
N LEU A 81 -1.29 7.25 3.77
CA LEU A 81 -0.44 7.51 2.61
C LEU A 81 0.96 7.99 3.01
N LYS A 82 1.26 8.04 4.32
CA LYS A 82 2.53 8.52 4.89
C LYS A 82 2.99 9.89 4.35
N VAL A 83 2.03 10.77 4.04
CA VAL A 83 2.31 12.11 3.52
C VAL A 83 2.41 13.16 4.63
N GLY A 84 3.25 14.18 4.42
CA GLY A 84 3.33 15.34 5.30
C GLY A 84 2.03 16.16 5.34
N PHE A 85 1.84 16.96 6.40
CA PHE A 85 0.63 17.75 6.62
C PHE A 85 0.27 18.68 5.45
N ALA A 86 1.24 19.41 4.90
CA ALA A 86 1.03 20.32 3.78
C ALA A 86 0.58 19.60 2.51
N ARG A 87 1.09 18.38 2.26
CA ARG A 87 0.72 17.56 1.09
C ARG A 87 -0.67 16.96 1.28
N ALA A 88 -0.98 16.44 2.47
CA ALA A 88 -2.32 15.96 2.82
C ALA A 88 -3.41 17.05 2.69
N GLY A 89 -3.09 18.30 3.05
CA GLY A 89 -3.97 19.44 2.85
C GLY A 89 -4.27 19.69 1.38
N ARG A 90 -3.22 19.77 0.54
CA ARG A 90 -3.37 19.94 -0.92
C ARG A 90 -4.21 18.83 -1.55
N ILE A 91 -3.97 17.58 -1.16
CA ILE A 91 -4.77 16.42 -1.63
C ILE A 91 -6.24 16.57 -1.24
N MET A 92 -6.54 16.99 0.00
CA MET A 92 -7.94 17.20 0.43
C MET A 92 -8.64 18.35 -0.31
N ASP A 93 -7.90 19.39 -0.73
CA ASP A 93 -8.45 20.50 -1.50
C ASP A 93 -8.65 20.11 -2.98
N GLU A 94 -7.78 19.25 -3.51
CA GLU A 94 -7.93 18.65 -4.83
C GLU A 94 -9.14 17.69 -4.88
N LEU A 95 -9.34 16.88 -3.84
CA LEU A 95 -10.51 16.02 -3.71
C LEU A 95 -11.81 16.84 -3.60
N GLU A 96 -11.78 18.04 -3.01
CA GLU A 96 -12.92 18.95 -2.96
C GLU A 96 -13.22 19.53 -4.35
N THR A 97 -12.19 19.96 -5.08
CA THR A 97 -12.31 20.48 -6.45
C THR A 97 -12.89 19.42 -7.41
N ARG A 98 -12.54 18.15 -7.20
CA ARG A 98 -13.05 17.01 -7.97
C ARG A 98 -14.45 16.53 -7.52
N GLY A 99 -15.03 17.11 -6.47
CA GLY A 99 -16.35 16.75 -5.96
C GLY A 99 -16.40 15.45 -5.15
N VAL A 100 -15.26 14.90 -4.73
CA VAL A 100 -15.18 13.66 -3.93
C VAL A 100 -15.54 13.92 -2.47
N VAL A 101 -15.07 15.05 -1.94
CA VAL A 101 -15.35 15.49 -0.56
C VAL A 101 -16.06 16.84 -0.56
N GLY A 102 -16.94 17.03 0.42
CA GLY A 102 -17.63 18.30 0.66
C GLY A 102 -16.73 19.36 1.31
N PRO A 103 -17.28 20.57 1.53
CA PRO A 103 -16.52 21.71 2.05
C PRO A 103 -15.94 21.43 3.45
N SER A 104 -14.88 22.16 3.77
CA SER A 104 -14.23 22.07 5.08
C SER A 104 -15.16 22.48 6.22
N GLN A 105 -15.40 21.55 7.17
CA GLN A 105 -16.21 21.77 8.37
C GLN A 105 -15.31 21.99 9.61
N GLY A 106 -14.31 22.86 9.47
CA GLY A 106 -13.36 23.18 10.55
C GLY A 106 -12.48 21.99 10.95
N SER A 107 -12.57 21.55 12.20
CA SER A 107 -11.77 20.44 12.74
C SER A 107 -12.39 19.05 12.52
N LYS A 108 -13.59 18.97 11.96
CA LYS A 108 -14.29 17.70 11.71
C LYS A 108 -13.92 17.12 10.35
N ALA A 109 -14.07 15.81 10.22
CA ALA A 109 -13.93 15.12 8.94
C ALA A 109 -14.92 15.70 7.91
N ARG A 110 -14.44 15.86 6.67
CA ARG A 110 -15.28 16.30 5.54
C ARG A 110 -16.23 15.16 5.13
N ALA A 111 -17.42 15.52 4.69
CA ALA A 111 -18.39 14.56 4.18
C ALA A 111 -17.91 14.01 2.84
N VAL A 112 -18.03 12.70 2.62
CA VAL A 112 -17.75 12.07 1.33
C VAL A 112 -19.00 12.17 0.47
N LEU A 113 -18.87 12.71 -0.73
CA LEU A 113 -19.99 12.96 -1.65
C LEU A 113 -20.06 11.94 -2.79
N MET A 114 -18.97 11.22 -3.03
CA MET A 114 -18.84 10.22 -4.10
C MET A 114 -19.09 8.81 -3.57
N SER A 115 -19.87 8.04 -4.31
CA SER A 115 -20.11 6.60 -4.07
C SER A 115 -18.98 5.73 -4.64
N VAL A 116 -18.94 4.46 -4.23
CA VAL A 116 -17.93 3.51 -4.72
C VAL A 116 -18.14 3.24 -6.21
N GLU A 117 -19.39 3.21 -6.65
CA GLU A 117 -19.78 2.99 -8.04
C GLU A 117 -19.32 4.15 -8.95
N GLU A 118 -19.52 5.39 -8.53
CA GLU A 118 -19.07 6.58 -9.28
C GLU A 118 -17.54 6.69 -9.35
N LEU A 119 -16.84 6.22 -8.32
CA LEU A 119 -15.38 6.15 -8.30
C LEU A 119 -14.86 5.16 -9.36
N GLU A 120 -15.46 3.98 -9.45
CA GLU A 120 -15.08 2.94 -10.43
C GLU A 120 -15.31 3.42 -11.87
N GLU A 121 -16.39 4.16 -12.13
CA GLU A 121 -16.64 4.82 -13.42
C GLU A 121 -15.58 5.88 -13.74
N GLN A 122 -15.15 6.70 -12.77
CA GLN A 122 -14.11 7.72 -12.97
C GLN A 122 -12.72 7.15 -13.20
N LEU A 123 -12.39 6.00 -12.58
CA LEU A 123 -11.10 5.33 -12.74
C LEU A 123 -11.03 4.48 -14.01
N GLY A 124 -12.13 4.32 -14.74
CA GLY A 124 -12.18 3.55 -15.98
C GLY A 124 -12.08 2.04 -15.75
N GLU A 125 -12.27 1.57 -14.52
CA GLU A 125 -12.41 0.15 -14.21
C GLU A 125 -13.84 -0.28 -14.50
N THR A 126 -14.24 -0.28 -15.77
CA THR A 126 -15.48 -0.95 -16.15
C THR A 126 -15.28 -2.46 -15.91
N PRO A 127 -16.03 -3.13 -15.03
CA PRO A 127 -16.09 -4.58 -15.08
C PRO A 127 -16.68 -4.92 -16.46
N GLY A 128 -15.89 -5.62 -17.28
CA GLY A 128 -16.14 -5.82 -18.70
C GLY A 128 -17.61 -5.90 -19.08
N GLY A 129 -18.03 -4.95 -19.92
CA GLY A 129 -19.31 -5.03 -20.60
C GLY A 129 -19.39 -6.34 -21.38
N PHE A 130 -20.28 -7.21 -20.95
CA PHE A 130 -20.83 -8.25 -21.81
C PHE A 130 -21.82 -7.57 -22.76
N ALA A 131 -21.40 -7.35 -24.00
CA ALA A 131 -22.26 -7.27 -25.18
C ALA A 131 -21.47 -7.76 -26.40
#